data_AF-A0A953B4B1-F1
#
_entry.id   AF-A0A953B4B1-F1
#
_cell.length_a   1.000
_cell.length_b   1.000
_cell.length_c   1.000
_cell.angle_alpha   90.00
_cell.angle_beta   90.00
_cell.angle_gamma   90.00
#
_symmetry.space_group_name_H-M   'P 1'
#
loop_
_entity.id
_entity.type
_entity.pdbx_description
1 polymer ?
#
loop_
_entity_poly.entity_id
_entity_poly.type
_entity_poly.pdbx_seq_one_letter_code
_entity_poly.pdbx_strand_id
1 'polypeptide(L)'
;MTQSVRKAIFPVGGLGTRFLPATKAMPKEMLPVVDKPLIQYAVEEALAAGIEQLIFVTGRGKSAIEDHFDISYELEHTLELRGKRAELDMVRSA
;
A
#
# COMPACT_ATOMS: atom_id res chain seq x y z
N MET A 1 -24.70 7.53 -22.26
CA MET A 1 -23.33 7.76 -21.76
C MET A 1 -23.03 6.65 -20.76
N THR A 2 -21.94 5.91 -20.95
CA THR A 2 -21.45 4.94 -19.97
C THR A 2 -20.96 5.70 -18.73
N GLN A 3 -21.42 5.29 -17.53
CA GLN A 3 -20.93 5.89 -16.29
C GLN A 3 -19.44 5.61 -16.13
N SER A 4 -18.65 6.61 -15.73
CA SER A 4 -17.24 6.42 -15.42
C SER A 4 -17.09 5.55 -14.17
N VAL A 5 -16.17 4.59 -14.23
CA VAL A 5 -15.79 3.77 -13.07
C VAL A 5 -14.93 4.63 -12.17
N ARG A 6 -15.41 4.93 -10.95
CA ARG A 6 -14.72 5.82 -9.99
C ARG A 6 -14.18 5.10 -8.75
N LYS A 7 -14.53 3.82 -8.58
CA LYS A 7 -14.24 3.04 -7.36
C LYS A 7 -13.53 1.73 -7.71
N ALA A 8 -12.43 1.44 -7.02
CA ALA A 8 -11.78 0.13 -7.01
C ALA A 8 -11.91 -0.52 -5.64
N ILE A 9 -12.17 -1.82 -5.60
CA ILE A 9 -12.29 -2.61 -4.37
C ILE A 9 -11.13 -3.62 -4.33
N PHE A 10 -10.35 -3.57 -3.25
CA PHE A 10 -9.19 -4.42 -3.00
C PHE A 10 -9.49 -5.40 -1.85
N PRO A 11 -9.84 -6.67 -2.14
CA PRO A 11 -10.02 -7.68 -1.11
C PRO A 11 -8.67 -8.18 -0.58
N VAL A 12 -8.27 -7.69 0.60
CA VAL A 12 -6.94 -7.91 1.21
C VAL A 12 -6.99 -8.64 2.57
N GLY A 13 -8.14 -9.16 2.96
CA GLY A 13 -8.35 -9.89 4.24
C GLY A 13 -7.84 -11.34 4.27
N GLY A 14 -7.19 -11.84 3.22
CA GLY A 14 -6.76 -13.25 3.14
C GLY A 14 -5.52 -13.58 3.97
N LEU A 15 -5.46 -14.80 4.53
CA LEU A 15 -4.35 -15.26 5.38
C LEU A 15 -3.04 -15.57 4.62
N GLY A 16 -3.09 -15.79 3.31
CA GLY A 16 -1.88 -16.03 2.50
C GLY A 16 -1.12 -17.31 2.84
N THR A 17 -1.81 -18.40 3.16
CA THR A 17 -1.21 -19.67 3.64
C THR A 17 -0.17 -20.29 2.70
N ARG A 18 -0.23 -20.01 1.39
CA ARG A 18 0.75 -20.47 0.39
C ARG A 18 2.13 -19.82 0.50
N PHE A 19 2.23 -18.71 1.23
CA PHE A 19 3.45 -17.93 1.41
C PHE A 19 3.99 -18.03 2.84
N LEU A 20 3.55 -19.03 3.61
CA LEU A 20 4.13 -19.30 4.91
C LEU A 20 5.60 -19.73 4.74
N PRO A 21 6.50 -19.34 5.66
CA PRO A 21 6.21 -18.65 6.93
C PRO A 21 6.10 -17.12 6.83
N ALA A 22 6.42 -16.50 5.69
CA ALA A 22 6.47 -15.04 5.55
C ALA A 22 5.13 -14.38 5.92
N THR A 23 4.01 -14.97 5.49
CA THR A 23 2.68 -14.43 5.76
C THR A 23 2.15 -14.60 7.17
N LYS A 24 2.95 -15.20 8.07
CA LYS A 24 2.62 -15.29 9.50
C LYS A 24 2.62 -13.90 10.16
N ALA A 25 3.52 -13.02 9.73
CA ALA A 25 3.72 -11.69 10.33
C ALA A 25 3.45 -10.54 9.35
N MET A 26 3.53 -10.78 8.05
CA MET A 26 3.32 -9.78 7.01
C MET A 26 2.14 -10.16 6.12
N PRO A 27 1.22 -9.24 5.79
CA PRO A 27 0.20 -9.51 4.78
C PRO A 27 0.81 -9.98 3.45
N LYS A 28 0.18 -10.92 2.74
CA LYS A 28 0.69 -11.35 1.41
C LYS A 28 0.75 -10.19 0.42
N GLU A 29 -0.14 -9.21 0.57
CA GLU A 29 -0.24 -8.00 -0.23
C GLU A 29 0.92 -7.02 0.03
N MET A 30 1.59 -7.16 1.17
CA MET A 30 2.76 -6.37 1.56
C MET A 30 4.09 -7.01 1.16
N LEU A 31 4.07 -8.22 0.57
CA LEU A 31 5.29 -8.84 0.08
C LEU A 31 5.88 -7.99 -1.05
N PRO A 32 7.17 -7.62 -0.99
CA PRO A 32 7.78 -6.76 -1.98
C PRO A 32 8.09 -7.53 -3.26
N VAL A 33 7.87 -6.88 -4.40
CA VAL A 33 8.52 -7.22 -5.66
C VAL A 33 9.62 -6.20 -5.86
N VAL A 34 10.87 -6.65 -5.76
CA VAL A 34 12.06 -5.77 -5.62
C VAL A 34 12.00 -4.95 -4.33
N ASP A 35 11.42 -3.76 -4.37
CA ASP A 35 11.36 -2.79 -3.27
C ASP A 35 9.95 -2.23 -3.03
N LYS A 36 8.97 -2.59 -3.87
CA LYS A 36 7.59 -2.10 -3.79
C LYS A 36 6.61 -3.22 -3.37
N PRO A 37 5.72 -2.99 -2.40
CA PRO A 37 4.67 -3.94 -2.05
C PRO A 37 3.72 -4.26 -3.22
N LEU A 38 3.25 -5.50 -3.31
CA LEU A 38 2.28 -5.93 -4.32
C LEU A 38 1.03 -5.01 -4.37
N ILE A 39 0.53 -4.57 -3.22
CA ILE A 39 -0.66 -3.71 -3.15
C ILE A 39 -0.44 -2.33 -3.80
N GLN A 40 0.77 -1.79 -3.74
CA GLN A 40 1.08 -0.48 -4.30
C GLN A 40 1.01 -0.51 -5.83
N TYR A 41 1.45 -1.59 -6.47
CA TYR A 41 1.27 -1.77 -7.93
C TYR A 41 -0.21 -1.73 -8.34
N ALA A 42 -1.07 -2.42 -7.58
CA ALA A 42 -2.50 -2.47 -7.88
C ALA A 42 -3.19 -1.11 -7.66
N VAL A 43 -2.73 -0.34 -6.68
CA VAL A 43 -3.19 1.03 -6.43
C VAL A 43 -2.75 1.97 -7.56
N GLU A 44 -1.48 1.92 -7.96
CA GLU A 44 -0.94 2.71 -9.07
C GLU A 44 -1.67 2.41 -10.39
N GLU A 45 -2.01 1.14 -10.64
CA GLU A 45 -2.81 0.73 -11.80
C GLU A 45 -4.21 1.35 -11.76
N ALA A 46 -4.88 1.32 -10.60
CA ALA A 46 -6.20 1.92 -10.44
C ALA A 46 -6.17 3.44 -10.63
N LEU A 47 -5.15 4.12 -10.07
CA LEU A 47 -4.96 5.56 -10.25
C LEU A 47 -4.69 5.92 -11.72
N ALA A 48 -3.84 5.15 -12.40
CA ALA A 48 -3.56 5.32 -13.83
C ALA A 48 -4.80 5.10 -14.71
N ALA A 49 -5.75 4.27 -14.26
CA ALA A 49 -7.05 4.07 -14.90
C ALA A 49 -8.08 5.19 -14.61
N GLY A 50 -7.72 6.19 -13.80
CA GLY A 50 -8.59 7.32 -13.43
C GLY A 50 -9.58 7.00 -12.30
N ILE A 51 -9.29 5.99 -11.47
CA ILE A 51 -10.11 5.65 -10.31
C ILE A 51 -9.75 6.58 -9.15
N GLU A 52 -10.76 7.28 -8.62
CA GLU A 52 -10.59 8.27 -7.54
C GLU A 52 -10.71 7.67 -6.14
N GLN A 53 -11.44 6.56 -6.00
CA GLN A 53 -11.79 5.97 -4.71
C GLN A 53 -11.28 4.54 -4.62
N LEU A 54 -10.34 4.33 -3.71
CA LEU A 54 -9.73 3.02 -3.44
C LEU A 54 -10.33 2.50 -2.12
N ILE A 55 -10.92 1.30 -2.17
CA ILE A 55 -11.65 0.71 -1.03
C ILE A 55 -10.97 -0.61 -0.67
N PHE A 56 -10.36 -0.67 0.50
CA PHE A 56 -9.72 -1.89 1.00
C PHE A 56 -10.70 -2.69 1.86
N VAL A 57 -10.90 -3.96 1.53
CA VAL A 57 -11.67 -4.91 2.35
C VAL A 57 -10.67 -5.75 3.13
N THR A 58 -10.40 -5.33 4.36
CA THR A 58 -9.33 -5.87 5.22
C THR A 58 -9.87 -6.93 6.20
N GLY A 59 -8.98 -7.49 7.02
CA GLY A 59 -9.29 -8.45 8.08
C GLY A 59 -8.40 -8.23 9.30
N ARG A 60 -8.50 -9.08 10.33
CA ARG A 60 -7.66 -8.94 11.54
C ARG A 60 -6.16 -9.07 11.20
N GLY A 61 -5.34 -8.20 11.77
CA GLY A 61 -3.88 -8.23 11.61
C GLY A 61 -3.37 -7.66 10.27
N LYS A 62 -4.15 -6.80 9.61
CA LYS A 62 -3.82 -6.18 8.31
C LYS A 62 -3.55 -4.67 8.41
N SER A 63 -3.27 -4.13 9.60
CA SER A 63 -2.98 -2.70 9.79
C SER A 63 -1.80 -2.22 8.93
N ALA A 64 -0.82 -3.09 8.68
CA ALA A 64 0.33 -2.77 7.83
C ALA A 64 -0.04 -2.31 6.40
N ILE A 65 -1.23 -2.64 5.90
CA ILE A 65 -1.71 -2.12 4.60
C ILE A 65 -2.19 -0.67 4.76
N GLU A 66 -2.92 -0.38 5.85
CA GLU A 66 -3.38 0.98 6.17
C GLU A 66 -2.17 1.89 6.45
N ASP A 67 -1.24 1.43 7.29
CA ASP A 67 -0.01 2.14 7.65
C ASP A 67 0.88 2.45 6.43
N HIS A 68 0.82 1.64 5.37
CA HIS A 68 1.60 1.85 4.14
C HIS A 68 1.09 3.04 3.31
N PHE A 69 -0.22 3.29 3.32
CA PHE A 69 -0.85 4.40 2.59
C PHE A 69 -1.18 5.59 3.49
N ASP A 70 -0.85 5.52 4.77
CA ASP A 70 -1.00 6.62 5.73
C ASP A 70 0.31 7.41 5.88
N ILE A 71 0.20 8.63 6.40
CA ILE A 71 1.32 9.53 6.59
C ILE A 71 2.17 9.06 7.78
N SER A 72 3.41 8.64 7.50
CA SER A 72 4.37 8.29 8.55
C SER A 72 5.13 9.52 9.07
N TYR A 73 4.47 10.31 9.92
CA TYR A 73 5.02 11.58 10.42
C TYR A 73 6.41 11.45 11.04
N GLU A 74 6.65 10.43 11.88
CA GLU A 74 7.93 10.23 12.54
C GLU A 74 9.06 9.91 11.53
N LEU A 75 8.75 9.11 10.51
CA LEU A 75 9.70 8.76 9.46
C LEU A 75 10.03 9.98 8.59
N GLU A 76 9.01 10.70 8.13
CA GLU A 76 9.19 11.91 7.33
C GLU A 76 10.03 12.95 8.07
N HIS A 77 9.68 13.24 9.32
CA HIS A 77 10.40 14.21 10.14
C HIS A 77 11.87 13.79 10.36
N THR A 78 12.11 12.50 10.61
CA THR A 78 13.47 11.97 10.76
C THR A 78 14.29 12.09 9.49
N LEU A 79 13.70 11.80 8.32
CA LEU A 79 14.37 11.93 7.03
C LEU A 79 14.66 13.39 6.68
N GLU A 80 13.73 14.29 6.99
CA GLU A 80 13.88 15.73 6.81
C GLU A 80 15.04 16.28 7.67
N LEU A 81 15.08 15.95 8.96
CA LEU A 81 16.17 16.34 9.87
C LEU A 81 17.53 15.79 9.42
N ARG A 82 17.56 14.60 8.82
CA ARG A 82 18.79 13.98 8.28
C ARG A 82 19.15 14.47 6.88
N GLY A 83 18.35 15.34 6.26
CA GLY A 83 18.58 15.86 4.91
C GLY A 83 18.43 14.81 3.80
N LYS A 84 17.76 13.68 4.07
CA LYS A 84 17.57 12.55 3.15
C LYS A 84 16.42 12.77 2.18
N ARG A 85 16.59 13.72 1.25
CA ARG A 85 15.52 14.18 0.35
C ARG A 85 14.98 13.08 -0.57
N ALA A 86 15.85 12.25 -1.13
CA ALA A 86 15.43 11.18 -2.04
C ALA A 86 14.51 10.16 -1.33
N GLU A 87 14.88 9.73 -0.13
CA GLU A 87 14.07 8.81 0.67
C GLU A 87 12.78 9.48 1.17
N LEU A 88 12.83 10.77 1.50
CA LEU A 88 11.63 11.51 1.89
C LEU A 88 10.61 11.59 0.75
N ASP A 89 11.07 11.85 -0.47
CA ASP A 89 10.22 11.89 -1.66
C ASP A 89 9.61 10.51 -1.94
N MET A 90 10.37 9.42 -1.74
CA MET A 90 9.84 8.05 -1.85
C MET A 90 8.71 7.80 -0.86
N VAL A 91 8.88 8.16 0.42
CA VAL A 91 7.86 7.97 1.47
C VAL A 91 6.58 8.77 1.16
N ARG A 92 6.71 10.00 0.65
CA ARG A 92 5.56 10.86 0.29
C ARG A 92 4.84 10.44 -0.99
N SER A 93 5.48 9.62 -1.81
CA SER A 93 4.94 9.12 -3.09
C SER A 93 4.25 7.76 -2.97
N ALA A 94 4.29 7.15 -1.77
CA ALA A 94 3.68 5.86 -1.48
C ALA A 94 2.15 5.92 -1.40
#